data_AF-A0A522TEG4-F1
#
_entry.id   AF-A0A522TEG4-F1
#
_cell.length_a   1.000
_cell.length_b   1.000
_cell.length_c   1.000
_cell.angle_alpha   90.00
_cell.angle_beta   90.00
_cell.angle_gamma   90.00
#
_symmetry.space_group_name_H-M   'P 1'
#
loop_
_entity.id
_entity.type
_entity.pdbx_description
1 polymer ?
#
loop_
_entity_poly.entity_id
_entity_poly.type
_entity_poly.pdbx_seq_one_letter_code
_entity_poly.pdbx_strand_id
1 'polypeptide(L)'
;MAKATIKSNKGALITIEGTESEVSSILTMLERSATAGHAKAAIGKEQATKKDQKKRAAASDLVVDLKEEGFFEKPRGLGDISKALEEKGYLYPLTTLSGVVLGLVQRRLLGRKKVDGKWVYGK
;
A
#
# COMPACT_ATOMS: atom_id res chain seq x y z
N MET A 1 39.74 10.71 30.52
CA MET A 1 39.25 9.52 29.79
C MET A 1 37.76 9.72 29.57
N ALA A 2 37.31 9.73 28.31
CA ALA A 2 35.90 9.90 27.98
C ALA A 2 35.21 8.52 27.95
N LYS A 3 34.02 8.43 28.52
CA LYS A 3 33.22 7.20 28.60
C LYS A 3 31.81 7.48 28.09
N ALA A 4 31.37 6.74 27.09
CA ALA A 4 30.01 6.82 26.56
C ALA A 4 29.32 5.45 26.62
N THR A 5 28.07 5.46 27.10
CA THR A 5 27.23 4.26 27.17
C THR A 5 26.07 4.42 26.19
N ILE A 6 26.04 3.61 25.13
CA ILE A 6 25.00 3.66 24.10
C ILE A 6 24.13 2.41 24.22
N LYS A 7 22.81 2.60 24.28
CA LYS A 7 21.82 1.52 24.16
C LYS A 7 21.44 1.36 22.69
N SER A 8 21.81 0.23 22.10
CA SER A 8 21.43 -0.13 20.73
C SER A 8 19.95 -0.50 20.63
N ASN A 9 19.32 -0.22 19.49
CA ASN A 9 17.96 -0.64 19.13
C ASN A 9 17.71 -2.15 19.36
N LYS A 10 18.76 -2.97 19.21
CA LYS A 10 18.71 -4.43 19.41
C LYS A 10 18.94 -4.88 20.86
N GLY A 11 18.92 -3.96 21.83
CA GLY A 11 19.07 -4.26 23.26
C GLY A 11 20.51 -4.45 23.76
N ALA A 12 21.52 -4.26 22.90
CA ALA A 12 22.92 -4.32 23.31
C ALA A 12 23.35 -3.02 24.00
N LEU A 13 23.98 -3.14 25.19
CA LEU A 13 24.72 -2.03 25.82
C LEU A 13 26.13 -2.01 25.23
N ILE A 14 26.49 -0.91 24.55
CA ILE A 14 27.82 -0.68 24.00
C ILE A 14 28.49 0.39 24.87
N THR A 15 29.55 -0.01 25.57
CA THR A 15 30.40 0.90 26.35
C THR A 15 31.62 1.26 25.49
N ILE A 16 31.81 2.54 25.23
CA ILE A 16 32.94 3.06 24.46
C ILE A 16 33.82 3.85 25.42
N GLU A 17 35.08 3.45 25.54
CA GLU A 17 36.10 4.10 26.37
C GLU A 17 37.26 4.52 25.48
N GLY A 18 37.62 5.80 25.51
CA GLY A 18 38.65 6.34 24.62
C GLY A 18 38.90 7.84 24.80
N THR A 19 39.55 8.44 23.80
CA THR A 19 39.72 9.90 23.73
C THR A 19 38.43 10.58 23.29
N GLU A 20 38.25 11.85 23.66
CA GLU A 20 37.04 12.62 23.34
C GLU A 20 36.77 12.70 21.82
N SER A 21 37.84 12.71 21.02
CA SER A 21 37.78 12.69 19.56
C SER A 21 37.27 11.37 18.98
N GLU A 22 37.57 10.24 19.62
CA GLU A 22 37.13 8.92 19.15
C GLU A 22 35.66 8.67 19.49
N VAL A 23 35.25 9.07 20.70
CA VAL A 23 33.87 8.92 21.18
C VAL A 23 32.90 9.75 20.33
N SER A 24 33.26 11.00 19.99
CA SER A 24 32.44 11.88 19.15
C SER A 24 32.31 11.39 17.69
N SER A 25 33.38 10.83 17.13
CA SER A 25 33.38 10.26 15.78
C SER A 25 32.43 9.06 15.67
N ILE A 26 32.41 8.20 16.68
CA ILE A 26 31.56 7.01 16.71
C ILE A 26 30.08 7.40 16.89
N LEU A 27 29.79 8.39 17.75
CA LEU A 27 28.44 8.95 17.90
C LEU A 27 27.90 9.52 16.58
N THR A 28 28.73 10.32 15.89
CA THR A 28 28.36 10.92 14.60
C THR A 28 28.09 9.85 13.52
N MET A 29 28.91 8.80 13.46
CA MET A 29 28.69 7.69 12.52
C MET A 29 27.40 6.93 12.82
N LEU A 30 27.06 6.74 14.10
CA LEU A 30 25.86 6.02 14.52
C LEU A 30 24.58 6.81 14.19
N GLU A 31 24.57 8.12 14.47
CA GLU A 31 23.44 9.01 14.13
C GLU A 31 23.20 9.08 12.61
N ARG A 32 24.28 9.14 11.82
CA ARG A 32 24.21 9.12 10.36
C ARG A 32 23.69 7.79 9.81
N SER A 33 24.02 6.69 10.47
CA SER A 33 23.56 5.34 10.09
C SER A 33 22.08 5.11 10.43
N ALA A 34 21.62 5.63 11.58
CA ALA A 34 20.22 5.57 11.99
C ALA A 34 19.31 6.35 11.02
N THR A 35 19.70 7.58 10.68
CA THR A 35 18.94 8.44 9.75
C THR A 35 18.89 7.88 8.33
N ALA A 36 20.01 7.31 7.82
CA ALA A 36 20.05 6.67 6.51
C ALA A 36 19.17 5.41 6.41
N GLY A 37 19.06 4.63 7.48
CA GLY A 37 18.18 3.45 7.55
C GLY A 37 16.69 3.80 7.50
N HIS A 38 16.28 4.84 8.23
CA HIS A 38 14.89 5.31 8.23
C HIS A 38 14.48 5.93 6.88
N ALA A 39 15.36 6.70 6.25
CA ALA A 39 15.10 7.24 4.92
C ALA A 39 14.90 6.13 3.88
N LYS A 40 15.76 5.10 3.87
CA LYS A 40 15.66 3.99 2.91
C LYS A 40 14.39 3.14 3.12
N ALA A 41 13.97 2.94 4.37
CA ALA A 41 12.73 2.23 4.70
C ALA A 41 11.46 3.04 4.35
N ALA A 42 11.49 4.37 4.51
CA ALA A 42 10.39 5.25 4.10
C ALA A 42 10.24 5.29 2.58
N ILE A 43 11.35 5.43 1.84
CA ILE A 43 11.36 5.43 0.36
C ILE A 43 10.83 4.11 -0.21
N GLY A 44 11.21 2.96 0.38
CA GLY A 44 10.71 1.65 -0.04
C GLY A 44 9.20 1.48 0.18
N LYS A 45 8.67 1.99 1.29
CA LYS A 45 7.23 1.99 1.56
C LYS A 45 6.46 2.91 0.60
N GLU A 46 6.98 4.09 0.29
CA GLU A 46 6.36 5.01 -0.67
C GLU A 46 6.36 4.47 -2.11
N GLN A 47 7.40 3.75 -2.52
CA GLN A 47 7.42 3.13 -3.85
C GLN A 47 6.42 1.97 -3.96
N ALA A 48 6.27 1.17 -2.90
CA ALA A 48 5.29 0.10 -2.84
C ALA A 48 3.85 0.64 -2.90
N THR A 49 3.56 1.74 -2.19
CA THR A 49 2.23 2.37 -2.23
C THR A 49 1.92 2.99 -3.60
N LYS A 50 2.90 3.63 -4.26
CA LYS A 50 2.73 4.17 -5.62
C LYS A 50 2.44 3.07 -6.64
N LYS A 51 3.13 1.92 -6.55
CA LYS A 51 2.89 0.78 -7.45
C LYS A 51 1.49 0.19 -7.24
N ASP A 52 1.04 0.09 -5.99
CA ASP A 52 -0.29 -0.41 -5.67
C ASP A 52 -1.39 0.55 -6.14
N GLN A 53 -1.19 1.86 -5.99
CA GLN A 53 -2.09 2.87 -6.53
C GLN A 53 -2.19 2.80 -8.06
N LYS A 54 -1.08 2.61 -8.77
CA LYS A 54 -1.11 2.44 -10.23
C LYS A 54 -1.90 1.21 -10.66
N LYS A 55 -1.77 0.08 -9.93
CA LYS A 55 -2.57 -1.13 -10.20
C LYS A 55 -4.06 -0.90 -9.96
N ARG A 56 -4.42 -0.17 -8.90
CA ARG A 56 -5.82 0.19 -8.61
C ARG A 56 -6.40 1.13 -9.65
N ALA A 57 -5.62 2.08 -10.17
CA ALA A 57 -6.04 2.95 -11.26
C ALA A 57 -6.29 2.14 -12.55
N ALA A 58 -5.38 1.25 -12.93
CA ALA A 58 -5.61 0.34 -14.06
C ALA A 58 -6.86 -0.54 -13.85
N ALA A 59 -7.06 -1.08 -12.64
CA ALA A 59 -8.26 -1.86 -12.34
C ALA A 59 -9.54 -1.01 -12.37
N SER A 60 -9.50 0.27 -11.98
CA SER A 60 -10.67 1.15 -12.09
C SER A 60 -11.05 1.42 -13.53
N ASP A 61 -10.07 1.62 -14.40
CA ASP A 61 -10.30 1.89 -15.83
C ASP A 61 -10.96 0.66 -16.49
N LEU A 62 -10.45 -0.54 -16.22
CA LEU A 62 -11.05 -1.78 -16.72
C LEU A 62 -12.51 -2.00 -16.25
N VAL A 63 -12.83 -1.61 -15.01
CA VAL A 63 -14.20 -1.69 -14.51
C VAL A 63 -15.11 -0.64 -15.16
N VAL A 64 -14.56 0.51 -15.54
CA VAL A 64 -15.29 1.51 -16.34
C VAL A 64 -15.54 0.97 -17.74
N ASP A 65 -14.57 0.33 -18.38
CA ASP A 65 -14.75 -0.30 -19.70
C ASP A 65 -15.89 -1.34 -19.65
N LEU A 66 -15.93 -2.20 -18.62
CA LEU A 66 -17.03 -3.14 -18.40
C LEU A 66 -18.39 -2.44 -18.27
N LYS A 67 -18.42 -1.24 -17.68
CA LYS A 67 -19.65 -0.44 -17.59
C LYS A 67 -20.07 0.11 -18.94
N GLU A 68 -19.14 0.57 -19.77
CA GLU A 68 -19.42 1.04 -21.12
C GLU A 68 -19.94 -0.09 -22.03
N GLU A 69 -19.46 -1.30 -21.82
CA GLU A 69 -19.94 -2.53 -22.48
C GLU A 69 -21.32 -3.02 -21.98
N GLY A 70 -21.92 -2.37 -20.98
CA GLY A 70 -23.24 -2.72 -20.47
C GLY A 70 -23.26 -3.84 -19.42
N PHE A 71 -22.11 -4.28 -18.90
CA PHE A 71 -22.04 -5.35 -17.90
C PHE A 71 -22.85 -5.04 -16.62
N PHE A 72 -22.93 -3.75 -16.27
CA PHE A 72 -23.60 -3.24 -15.07
C PHE A 72 -25.06 -2.80 -15.30
N GLU A 73 -25.67 -3.14 -16.45
CA GLU A 73 -27.12 -2.94 -16.66
C GLU A 73 -27.95 -3.76 -15.67
N LYS A 74 -27.46 -4.94 -15.31
CA LYS A 74 -28.00 -5.75 -14.20
C LYS A 74 -27.09 -5.58 -12.99
N PRO A 75 -27.63 -5.45 -11.77
CA PRO A 75 -26.79 -5.39 -10.58
C PRO A 75 -25.92 -6.65 -10.45
N ARG A 76 -24.60 -6.47 -10.40
CA ARG A 76 -23.62 -7.57 -10.32
C ARG A 76 -22.88 -7.56 -8.99
N GLY A 77 -22.56 -8.76 -8.49
CA GLY A 77 -21.75 -8.90 -7.30
C GLY A 77 -20.26 -8.73 -7.60
N LEU A 78 -19.46 -8.53 -6.55
CA LEU A 78 -18.00 -8.40 -6.69
C LEU A 78 -17.36 -9.64 -7.33
N GLY A 79 -17.90 -10.83 -7.06
CA GLY A 79 -17.43 -12.08 -7.67
C GLY A 79 -17.70 -12.15 -9.17
N ASP A 80 -18.82 -11.59 -9.64
CA ASP A 80 -19.12 -11.54 -11.08
C ASP A 80 -18.17 -10.57 -11.79
N ILE A 81 -17.86 -9.44 -11.17
CA ILE A 81 -16.87 -8.47 -11.67
C ILE A 81 -15.48 -9.12 -11.76
N SER A 82 -15.08 -9.90 -10.74
CA SER A 82 -13.81 -10.65 -10.75
C SER A 82 -13.74 -11.60 -11.93
N LYS A 83 -14.80 -12.41 -12.13
CA LYS A 83 -14.87 -13.36 -13.24
C LYS A 83 -14.81 -12.68 -14.60
N ALA A 84 -15.55 -11.57 -14.78
CA ALA A 84 -15.53 -10.82 -16.04
C ALA A 84 -14.13 -10.24 -16.35
N LEU A 85 -13.40 -9.80 -15.32
CA LEU A 85 -12.02 -9.35 -15.49
C LEU A 85 -11.07 -10.53 -15.78
N GLU A 86 -11.27 -11.66 -15.12
CA GLU A 86 -10.51 -12.90 -15.36
C GLU A 86 -10.70 -13.43 -16.77
N GLU A 87 -11.93 -13.41 -17.31
CA GLU A 87 -12.25 -13.78 -18.70
C GLU A 87 -11.51 -12.90 -19.72
N LYS A 88 -11.26 -11.63 -19.36
CA LYS A 88 -10.45 -10.69 -20.16
C LYS A 88 -8.95 -10.83 -19.94
N GLY A 89 -8.51 -11.79 -19.12
CA GLY A 89 -7.10 -12.06 -18.81
C GLY A 89 -6.53 -11.23 -17.64
N TYR A 90 -7.37 -10.52 -16.89
CA TYR A 90 -6.94 -9.69 -15.77
C TYR A 90 -7.24 -10.37 -14.44
N LEU A 91 -6.20 -10.93 -13.81
CA LEU A 91 -6.31 -11.55 -12.50
C LEU A 91 -6.10 -10.52 -11.38
N TYR A 92 -7.18 -10.10 -10.72
CA TYR A 92 -7.13 -9.20 -9.58
C TYR A 92 -7.67 -9.86 -8.32
N PRO A 93 -7.00 -9.70 -7.16
CA PRO A 93 -7.56 -10.14 -5.89
C PRO A 93 -8.89 -9.43 -5.58
N LEU A 94 -9.86 -10.18 -5.06
CA LEU A 94 -11.18 -9.66 -4.69
C LEU A 94 -11.10 -8.50 -3.68
N THR A 95 -10.12 -8.54 -2.76
CA THR A 95 -9.87 -7.48 -1.78
C THR A 95 -9.42 -6.18 -2.45
N THR A 96 -8.67 -6.25 -3.55
CA THR A 96 -8.29 -5.09 -4.37
C THR A 96 -9.50 -4.54 -5.13
N LEU A 97 -10.29 -5.41 -5.76
CA LEU A 97 -11.49 -5.02 -6.49
C LEU A 97 -12.54 -4.34 -5.60
N SER A 98 -12.70 -4.81 -4.35
CA SER A 98 -13.61 -4.19 -3.38
C SER A 98 -13.33 -2.70 -3.20
N GLY A 99 -12.06 -2.34 -2.99
CA GLY A 99 -11.64 -0.95 -2.84
C GLY A 99 -11.79 -0.13 -4.13
N VAL A 100 -11.48 -0.74 -5.27
CA VAL A 100 -11.60 -0.10 -6.60
C VAL A 100 -13.05 0.24 -6.92
N VAL A 101 -13.95 -0.74 -6.82
CA VAL A 101 -15.37 -0.56 -7.12
C VAL A 101 -16.02 0.42 -6.14
N LEU A 102 -15.65 0.37 -4.86
CA LEU A 102 -16.12 1.35 -3.87
C LEU A 102 -15.68 2.77 -4.22
N GLY A 103 -14.45 2.95 -4.69
CA GLY A 103 -13.96 4.24 -5.19
C GLY A 103 -14.77 4.75 -6.38
N LEU A 104 -15.15 3.87 -7.32
CA LEU A 104 -16.02 4.21 -8.45
C LEU A 104 -17.44 4.61 -8.00
N VAL A 105 -17.96 3.98 -6.95
CA VAL A 105 -19.24 4.37 -6.34
C VAL A 105 -19.15 5.76 -5.71
N GLN A 106 -18.06 6.06 -4.99
CA GLN A 106 -17.84 7.39 -4.40
C GLN A 106 -17.75 8.49 -5.48
N ARG A 107 -17.16 8.16 -6.63
CA ARG A 107 -17.09 9.03 -7.81
C ARG A 107 -18.40 9.12 -8.61
N ARG A 108 -19.48 8.48 -8.12
CA ARG A 108 -20.80 8.42 -8.78
C ARG A 108 -20.76 7.80 -10.19
N LEU A 109 -19.75 6.97 -10.46
CA LEU A 109 -19.65 6.23 -11.72
C LEU A 109 -20.44 4.91 -11.67
N LEU A 110 -20.66 4.37 -10.47
CA LEU A 110 -21.47 3.18 -10.20
C LEU A 110 -22.39 3.45 -9.02
N GLY A 111 -23.58 2.87 -9.04
CA GLY A 111 -24.44 2.69 -7.88
C GLY A 111 -24.11 1.42 -7.11
N ARG A 112 -24.50 1.37 -5.84
CA ARG A 112 -24.52 0.14 -5.04
C ARG A 112 -25.88 -0.05 -4.38
N LYS A 113 -26.36 -1.28 -4.35
CA LYS A 113 -27.58 -1.67 -3.62
C LYS A 113 -27.30 -2.93 -2.82
N LYS A 114 -28.00 -3.08 -1.69
CA LYS A 114 -28.00 -4.34 -0.94
C LYS A 114 -29.19 -5.18 -1.41
N VAL A 115 -28.91 -6.37 -1.93
CA VAL A 115 -29.90 -7.35 -2.40
C VAL A 115 -29.58 -8.67 -1.71
N ASP A 116 -30.55 -9.26 -1.03
CA ASP A 116 -30.41 -10.54 -0.30
C ASP A 116 -29.19 -10.60 0.62
N GLY A 117 -28.93 -9.50 1.34
CA GLY A 117 -27.79 -9.39 2.25
C GLY A 117 -26.45 -9.09 1.58
N LYS A 118 -26.36 -9.13 0.24
CA LYS A 118 -25.14 -8.92 -0.54
C LYS A 118 -25.11 -7.55 -1.20
N TRP A 119 -23.92 -6.96 -1.28
CA TRP A 119 -23.73 -5.73 -2.05
C TRP A 119 -23.59 -6.05 -3.53
N VAL A 120 -24.44 -5.43 -4.33
CA VAL A 120 -24.41 -5.47 -5.79
C VAL A 120 -24.17 -4.08 -6.34
N TYR A 121 -23.50 -4.01 -7.48
CA TYR A 121 -23.09 -2.79 -8.16
C TYR A 121 -23.81 -2.71 -9.51
N GLY A 122 -24.27 -1.53 -9.88
CA GLY A 122 -25.02 -1.30 -11.12
C GLY A 122 -24.90 0.16 -11.56
N LYS A 123 -25.44 0.49 -12.73
CA LYS A 123 -25.58 1.89 -13.18
C LYS A 123 -26.60 2.65 -12.34
#